data_AF-A0A2D5UZK3-F1
#
_entry.id   AF-A0A2D5UZK3-F1
#
_cell.length_a   1.000
_cell.length_b   1.000
_cell.length_c   1.000
_cell.angle_alpha   90.00
_cell.angle_beta   90.00
_cell.angle_gamma   90.00
#
_symmetry.space_group_name_H-M   'P 1'
#
loop_
_entity.id
_entity.type
_entity.pdbx_description
1 polymer ?
#
loop_
_entity_poly.entity_id
_entity_poly.type
_entity_poly.pdbx_seq_one_letter_code
_entity_poly.pdbx_strand_id
1 'polypeptide(L)'
;NLNIIKKDVSELNLLELFKENEWVMVHGLKNQIHSFRKKLSFLKLTRTQINNYVNRDSLPLPYATLLLKQEKVDKKKLFISAKRDSVMLPAVLEVNERFLKILGLYVAEGYSRKKMVGKGYYQVYIAAEKKEIREFIKAYFESDLGLKPSENKKDRVTYSSRIIYDLFTNHFSMGSSAYEKRMPRPFLNLPNKKLGWLLSGYFEGDGSVTKNDLRITFDTVSPGLMRDIEFILGQLNVFVKYKSYTKEPGDKLKEFYFKKLRKVPLFTCTKGTIQSKFMKLMFGFVSFISQEKQNRFRNLVNNKKFRNLFLKYDEHYFFDKIISISILSPEVTYCLNTENNFVVANGLLTKQCDGDESCFFLLMDAFLNFSSSYLPSSRGSTMDAPLVLTSVLNAAEVDDMAFHVDTAWEYPLELYEAAQEFKNPWDVQIPLLKDYLGTPKQYEGIGYTHPVFNINAGVLCSAYKLLPSMQEKLGGQMELAEKIRAVDPVDVARLVIEKHFIRDIKGNLRKFSMQIFRCVHCNEKFRRPPLIGRCTKCGGKIIFTISEGSIVKYLEPSLSLARKYHVSDYLQQSIELTKRRIEVFFGKDKEVQEGLGKWFG
;
A
#
# COMPACT_ATOMS: atom_id res chain seq x y z
N ASN A 1 -3.42 -14.03 0.39
CA ASN A 1 -3.65 -14.08 1.86
C ASN A 1 -2.49 -13.34 2.52
N LEU A 2 -2.73 -12.27 3.29
CA LEU A 2 -1.65 -11.56 3.99
C LEU A 2 -1.25 -12.35 5.23
N ASN A 3 -0.11 -13.04 5.19
CA ASN A 3 0.37 -13.85 6.30
C ASN A 3 1.03 -12.96 7.38
N ILE A 4 0.20 -12.28 8.17
CA ILE A 4 0.64 -11.33 9.21
C ILE A 4 0.60 -12.02 10.57
N ILE A 5 1.68 -11.89 11.34
CA ILE A 5 1.75 -12.36 12.73
C ILE A 5 0.63 -11.68 13.54
N LYS A 6 -0.31 -12.49 14.01
CA LYS A 6 -1.45 -12.02 14.80
C LYS A 6 -1.04 -11.83 16.24
N LYS A 7 -1.39 -10.69 16.83
CA LYS A 7 -1.20 -10.40 18.25
C LYS A 7 -2.56 -10.33 18.91
N ASP A 8 -2.91 -11.35 19.69
CA ASP A 8 -4.14 -11.28 20.47
C ASP A 8 -3.94 -10.41 21.72
N VAL A 9 -4.73 -9.35 21.82
CA VAL A 9 -4.77 -8.46 22.98
C VAL A 9 -6.10 -8.69 23.66
N SER A 10 -6.11 -9.37 24.81
CA SER A 10 -7.31 -9.60 25.62
C SER A 10 -7.62 -8.43 26.55
N GLU A 11 -6.59 -7.79 27.09
CA GLU A 11 -6.69 -6.72 28.07
C GLU A 11 -5.71 -5.60 27.72
N LEU A 12 -6.10 -4.37 28.05
CA LEU A 12 -5.35 -3.17 27.80
C LEU A 12 -5.05 -2.48 29.13
N ASN A 13 -3.78 -2.50 29.54
CA ASN A 13 -3.32 -1.88 30.77
C ASN A 13 -3.08 -0.38 30.57
N LEU A 14 -4.00 0.46 31.04
CA LEU A 14 -3.89 1.91 30.94
C LEU A 14 -2.73 2.46 31.77
N LEU A 15 -2.31 1.78 32.83
CA LEU A 15 -1.15 2.20 33.64
C LEU A 15 0.15 2.15 32.84
N GLU A 16 0.28 1.19 31.92
CA GLU A 16 1.44 1.08 31.03
C GLU A 16 1.38 2.09 29.88
N LEU A 17 0.19 2.30 29.31
CA LEU A 17 0.00 3.27 28.24
C LEU A 17 0.30 4.69 28.70
N PHE A 18 -0.17 5.06 29.89
CA PHE A 18 -0.01 6.41 30.44
C PHE A 18 1.21 6.57 31.36
N LYS A 19 2.13 5.60 31.42
CA LYS A 19 3.21 5.54 32.43
C LYS A 19 4.04 6.83 32.58
N GLU A 20 4.16 7.62 31.51
CA GLU A 20 4.96 8.85 31.43
C GLU A 20 4.14 10.11 31.75
N ASN A 21 2.82 9.98 31.99
CA ASN A 21 1.92 11.10 32.19
C ASN A 21 1.72 11.43 33.68
N GLU A 22 2.41 12.47 34.16
CA GLU A 22 2.27 12.96 35.55
C GLU A 22 0.87 13.49 35.90
N TRP A 23 0.05 13.78 34.89
CA TRP A 23 -1.32 14.24 35.08
C TRP A 23 -2.31 13.10 35.32
N VAL A 24 -1.90 11.83 35.19
CA VAL A 24 -2.73 10.67 35.50
C VAL A 24 -2.54 10.28 36.96
N MET A 25 -3.65 10.07 37.65
CA MET A 25 -3.71 9.67 39.05
C MET A 25 -4.27 8.24 39.13
N VAL A 26 -3.72 7.42 40.02
CA VAL A 26 -4.13 6.04 40.29
C VAL A 26 -4.83 5.97 41.64
N HIS A 27 -5.95 5.25 41.68
CA HIS A 27 -6.80 5.04 42.85
C HIS A 27 -6.96 3.54 43.15
N GLY A 28 -7.40 3.21 44.37
CA GLY A 28 -7.48 1.84 44.87
C GLY A 28 -6.18 1.34 45.51
N LEU A 29 -5.34 2.25 45.99
CA LEU A 29 -4.02 1.96 46.57
C LEU A 29 -3.88 2.44 48.02
N LYS A 30 -4.96 2.87 48.69
CA LYS A 30 -4.92 3.52 50.00
C LYS A 30 -4.05 2.80 51.04
N ASN A 31 -4.21 1.48 51.17
CA ASN A 31 -3.47 0.66 52.14
C ASN A 31 -1.98 0.58 51.77
N GLN A 32 -1.70 0.45 50.48
CA GLN A 32 -0.36 0.36 49.93
C GLN A 32 0.38 1.70 49.96
N ILE A 33 -0.31 2.83 49.75
CA ILE A 33 0.28 4.17 49.92
C ILE A 33 0.67 4.36 51.40
N HIS A 34 -0.13 3.82 52.33
CA HIS A 34 0.16 3.87 53.76
C HIS A 34 1.41 3.05 54.13
N SER A 35 1.56 1.81 53.62
CA SER A 35 2.77 1.00 53.82
C SER A 35 3.99 1.64 53.16
N PHE A 36 3.83 2.26 51.99
CA PHE A 36 4.91 2.84 51.20
C PHE A 36 5.34 4.25 51.64
N ARG A 37 4.71 4.80 52.68
CA ARG A 37 4.87 6.19 53.14
C ARG A 37 6.32 6.58 53.46
N LYS A 38 7.10 5.69 54.09
CA LYS A 38 8.53 5.92 54.40
C LYS A 38 9.43 5.95 53.16
N LYS A 39 9.08 5.20 52.11
CA LYS A 39 9.83 5.19 50.84
C LYS A 39 9.47 6.39 49.96
N LEU A 40 8.21 6.83 49.98
CA LEU A 40 7.77 8.05 49.27
C LEU A 40 8.48 9.32 49.76
N SER A 41 8.84 9.40 51.05
CA SER A 41 9.61 10.54 51.57
C SER A 41 11.03 10.66 50.99
N PHE A 42 11.61 9.58 50.46
CA PHE A 42 12.91 9.63 49.76
C PHE A 42 12.80 10.21 48.34
N LEU A 43 11.59 10.34 47.78
CA LEU A 43 11.33 10.88 46.44
C LEU A 43 11.03 12.39 46.43
N LYS A 44 11.59 13.15 47.39
CA LYS A 44 11.38 14.61 47.55
C LYS A 44 9.92 15.05 47.74
N LEU A 45 9.03 14.16 48.19
CA LEU A 45 7.64 14.50 48.51
C LEU A 45 7.50 14.98 49.97
N THR A 46 6.74 16.05 50.21
CA THR A 46 6.51 16.54 51.57
C THR A 46 5.53 15.65 52.34
N ARG A 47 5.64 15.63 53.68
CA ARG A 47 4.71 14.87 54.55
C ARG A 47 3.23 15.24 54.28
N THR A 48 2.96 16.50 53.98
CA THR A 48 1.63 17.02 53.64
C THR A 48 1.13 16.47 52.31
N GLN A 49 1.99 16.36 51.29
CA GLN A 49 1.64 15.75 50.00
C GLN A 49 1.30 14.27 50.17
N ILE A 50 2.10 13.52 50.91
CA ILE A 50 1.86 12.09 51.12
C ILE A 50 0.55 11.86 51.88
N ASN A 51 0.27 12.65 52.92
CA ASN A 51 -1.02 12.62 53.61
C ASN A 51 -2.20 12.90 52.68
N ASN A 52 -2.05 13.89 51.79
CA ASN A 52 -3.09 14.20 50.80
C ASN A 52 -3.33 13.05 49.82
N TYR A 53 -2.28 12.34 49.39
CA TYR A 53 -2.42 11.17 48.52
C TYR A 53 -3.10 9.99 49.22
N VAL A 54 -2.76 9.72 50.49
CA VAL A 54 -3.42 8.68 51.29
C VAL A 54 -4.89 9.01 51.54
N ASN A 55 -5.20 10.26 51.92
CA ASN A 55 -6.56 10.68 52.27
C ASN A 55 -7.50 10.65 51.05
N ARG A 56 -6.98 10.99 49.87
CA ARG A 56 -7.74 11.02 48.62
C ARG A 56 -7.69 9.72 47.84
N ASP A 57 -6.95 8.72 48.33
CA ASP A 57 -6.63 7.48 47.60
C ASP A 57 -6.20 7.75 46.16
N SER A 58 -5.29 8.71 45.96
CA SER A 58 -4.96 9.23 44.65
C SER A 58 -3.47 9.53 44.53
N LEU A 59 -2.73 8.66 43.85
CA LEU A 59 -1.29 8.76 43.69
C LEU A 59 -0.93 9.03 42.22
N PRO A 60 -0.06 9.99 41.89
CA PRO A 60 0.37 10.20 40.51
C PRO A 60 1.00 8.92 39.91
N LEU A 61 0.68 8.63 38.65
CA LEU A 61 1.02 7.37 37.99
C LEU A 61 2.52 7.01 38.05
N PRO A 62 3.49 7.93 37.83
CA PRO A 62 4.91 7.58 37.95
C PRO A 62 5.29 6.99 39.32
N TYR A 63 4.70 7.52 40.41
CA TYR A 63 4.92 7.00 41.75
C TYR A 63 4.15 5.69 41.99
N ALA A 64 2.92 5.59 41.45
CA ALA A 64 2.15 4.36 41.51
C ALA A 64 2.85 3.21 40.78
N THR A 65 3.50 3.46 39.64
CA THR A 65 4.29 2.45 38.91
C THR A 65 5.46 1.92 39.75
N LEU A 66 6.15 2.79 40.51
CA LEU A 66 7.21 2.37 41.42
C LEU A 66 6.68 1.48 42.55
N LEU A 67 5.53 1.82 43.11
CA LEU A 67 4.86 1.04 44.15
C LEU A 67 4.44 -0.33 43.61
N LEU A 68 3.79 -0.36 42.44
CA LEU A 68 3.27 -1.58 41.81
C LEU A 68 4.38 -2.55 41.36
N LYS A 69 5.64 -2.09 41.23
CA LYS A 69 6.79 -2.98 41.03
C LYS A 69 7.21 -3.71 42.31
N GLN A 70 6.91 -3.16 43.48
CA GLN A 70 7.36 -3.68 44.77
C GLN A 70 6.25 -4.45 45.52
N GLU A 71 4.99 -4.09 45.29
CA GLU A 71 3.84 -4.74 45.92
C GLU A 71 2.97 -5.44 44.87
N LYS A 72 2.52 -6.67 45.18
CA LYS A 72 1.56 -7.41 44.35
C LYS A 72 0.16 -6.85 44.57
N VAL A 73 -0.29 -6.00 43.65
CA VAL A 73 -1.65 -5.45 43.63
C VAL A 73 -2.38 -5.95 42.39
N ASP A 74 -3.64 -6.36 42.56
CA ASP A 74 -4.52 -6.69 41.45
C ASP A 74 -4.89 -5.42 40.67
N LYS A 75 -4.29 -5.27 39.48
CA LYS A 75 -4.48 -4.10 38.60
C LYS A 75 -5.94 -3.93 38.17
N LYS A 76 -6.75 -4.99 38.16
CA LYS A 76 -8.17 -4.91 37.75
C LYS A 76 -9.04 -4.17 38.76
N LYS A 77 -8.58 -4.05 40.02
CA LYS A 77 -9.27 -3.30 41.08
C LYS A 77 -8.87 -1.84 41.13
N LEU A 78 -7.91 -1.42 40.29
CA LEU A 78 -7.41 -0.06 40.27
C LEU A 78 -8.20 0.79 39.30
N PHE A 79 -8.25 2.09 39.60
CA PHE A 79 -8.87 3.08 38.74
C PHE A 79 -7.86 4.19 38.43
N ILE A 80 -8.06 4.86 37.29
CA ILE A 80 -7.30 6.04 36.91
C ILE A 80 -8.20 7.24 36.69
N SER A 81 -7.71 8.43 37.05
CA SER A 81 -8.38 9.71 36.75
C SER A 81 -7.36 10.75 36.29
N ALA A 82 -7.83 11.81 35.64
CA ALA A 82 -7.00 12.97 35.42
C ALA A 82 -6.84 13.77 36.72
N LYS A 83 -5.69 14.42 36.89
CA LYS A 83 -5.40 15.28 38.04
C LYS A 83 -6.46 16.38 38.16
N ARG A 84 -7.09 16.47 39.34
CA ARG A 84 -8.23 17.37 39.65
C ARG A 84 -9.53 17.04 38.90
N ASP A 85 -9.66 15.82 38.39
CA ASP A 85 -10.88 15.28 37.80
C ASP A 85 -11.47 14.21 38.73
N SER A 86 -12.80 14.22 38.88
CA SER A 86 -13.54 13.23 39.68
C SER A 86 -13.93 12.00 38.85
N VAL A 87 -13.76 12.06 37.54
CA VAL A 87 -14.09 10.97 36.63
C VAL A 87 -13.01 9.88 36.70
N MET A 88 -13.39 8.72 37.24
CA MET A 88 -12.54 7.54 37.37
C MET A 88 -12.87 6.51 36.27
N LEU A 89 -11.84 5.89 35.73
CA LEU A 89 -11.93 4.82 34.73
C LEU A 89 -11.20 3.58 35.27
N PRO A 90 -11.63 2.35 34.92
CA PRO A 90 -10.87 1.16 35.25
C PRO A 90 -9.45 1.24 34.67
N ALA A 91 -8.44 0.82 35.45
CA ALA A 91 -7.04 0.84 35.02
C ALA A 91 -6.72 -0.22 33.95
N VAL A 92 -7.55 -1.26 33.83
CA VAL A 92 -7.46 -2.32 32.83
C VAL A 92 -8.76 -2.39 32.07
N LEU A 93 -8.70 -2.32 30.74
CA LEU A 93 -9.87 -2.45 29.86
C LEU A 93 -9.84 -3.79 29.15
N GLU A 94 -10.98 -4.49 29.13
CA GLU A 94 -11.12 -5.71 28.33
C GLU A 94 -11.31 -5.37 26.86
N VAL A 95 -10.53 -6.02 26.00
CA VAL A 95 -10.63 -5.89 24.54
C VAL A 95 -11.65 -6.91 24.03
N ASN A 96 -12.91 -6.64 24.36
CA ASN A 96 -14.07 -7.45 24.00
C ASN A 96 -14.80 -6.91 22.74
N GLU A 97 -15.87 -7.60 22.33
CA GLU A 97 -16.66 -7.22 21.16
C GLU A 97 -17.26 -5.81 21.29
N ARG A 98 -17.76 -5.44 22.48
CA ARG A 98 -18.37 -4.13 22.72
C ARG A 98 -17.35 -3.01 22.54
N PHE A 99 -16.19 -3.15 23.16
CA PHE A 99 -15.11 -2.18 23.05
C PHE A 99 -14.68 -1.96 21.59
N LEU A 100 -14.40 -3.03 20.84
CA LEU A 100 -13.97 -2.89 19.44
C LEU A 100 -15.06 -2.30 18.54
N LYS A 101 -16.33 -2.65 18.76
CA LYS A 101 -17.46 -2.01 18.05
C LYS A 101 -17.56 -0.51 18.37
N ILE A 102 -17.31 -0.09 19.61
CA ILE A 102 -17.29 1.32 19.99
C ILE A 102 -16.16 2.08 19.30
N LEU A 103 -14.96 1.48 19.22
CA LEU A 103 -13.86 2.09 18.46
C LEU A 103 -14.21 2.24 16.98
N GLY A 104 -14.82 1.21 16.37
CA GLY A 104 -15.29 1.27 14.99
C GLY A 104 -16.33 2.38 14.77
N LEU A 105 -17.30 2.51 15.68
CA LEU A 105 -18.29 3.59 15.66
C LEU A 105 -17.64 4.96 15.82
N TYR A 106 -16.62 5.10 16.66
CA TYR A 106 -15.87 6.36 16.79
C TYR A 106 -15.08 6.70 15.53
N VAL A 107 -14.54 5.70 14.82
CA VAL A 107 -13.85 5.92 13.55
C VAL A 107 -14.82 6.41 12.48
N ALA A 108 -16.03 5.86 12.42
CA ALA A 108 -17.07 6.29 11.48
C ALA A 108 -17.69 7.66 11.85
N GLU A 109 -18.28 7.76 13.04
CA GLU A 109 -19.19 8.85 13.44
C GLU A 109 -18.68 9.66 14.65
N GLY A 110 -17.43 9.41 15.06
CA GLY A 110 -16.84 10.03 16.24
C GLY A 110 -16.13 11.35 15.96
N TYR A 111 -16.12 12.23 16.96
CA TYR A 111 -15.36 13.47 16.95
C TYR A 111 -14.80 13.74 18.34
N SER A 112 -13.62 14.36 18.38
CA SER A 112 -12.98 14.76 19.62
C SER A 112 -12.55 16.22 19.57
N ARG A 113 -12.73 16.91 20.70
CA ARG A 113 -12.31 18.31 20.85
C ARG A 113 -11.72 18.56 22.23
N LYS A 114 -10.76 19.47 22.27
CA LYS A 114 -10.18 20.00 23.51
C LYS A 114 -10.23 21.52 23.53
N LYS A 115 -10.38 22.11 24.71
CA LYS A 115 -10.18 23.54 24.97
C LYS A 115 -9.26 23.68 26.16
N MET A 116 -8.16 24.43 26.00
CA MET A 116 -7.19 24.66 27.09
C MET A 116 -7.37 26.00 27.79
N VAL A 117 -8.17 26.92 27.23
CA VAL A 117 -8.39 28.27 27.78
C VAL A 117 -9.63 28.30 28.69
N GLY A 118 -9.50 28.90 29.88
CA GLY A 118 -10.56 28.98 30.90
C GLY A 118 -10.74 27.68 31.68
N LYS A 119 -11.98 27.29 32.01
CA LYS A 119 -12.27 26.03 32.74
C LYS A 119 -11.82 24.76 32.01
N GLY A 120 -11.44 24.85 30.74
CA GLY A 120 -10.93 23.75 29.91
C GLY A 120 -11.90 22.59 29.73
N TYR A 121 -11.77 21.81 28.65
CA TYR A 121 -12.50 20.53 28.54
C TYR A 121 -11.83 19.60 27.54
N TYR A 122 -12.06 18.31 27.73
CA TYR A 122 -11.72 17.24 26.80
C TYR A 122 -12.97 16.43 26.55
N GLN A 123 -13.41 16.38 25.29
CA GLN A 123 -14.68 15.75 24.94
C GLN A 123 -14.52 14.84 23.73
N VAL A 124 -15.17 13.69 23.83
CA VAL A 124 -15.38 12.74 22.75
C VAL A 124 -16.88 12.60 22.56
N TYR A 125 -17.37 12.68 21.33
CA TYR A 125 -18.75 12.32 21.03
C TYR A 125 -18.83 11.37 19.85
N ILE A 126 -19.87 10.55 19.82
CA ILE A 126 -20.22 9.67 18.70
C ILE A 126 -21.64 10.04 18.26
N ALA A 127 -21.82 10.38 16.98
CA ALA A 127 -23.13 10.64 16.41
C ALA A 127 -23.88 9.31 16.19
N ALA A 128 -25.17 9.30 16.50
CA ALA A 128 -26.01 8.12 16.33
C ALA A 128 -27.49 8.52 16.27
N GLU A 129 -28.09 8.43 15.07
CA GLU A 129 -29.50 8.77 14.84
C GLU A 129 -30.45 7.69 15.37
N LYS A 130 -30.06 6.42 15.28
CA LYS A 130 -30.87 5.29 15.78
C LYS A 130 -30.73 5.13 17.30
N LYS A 131 -31.87 4.89 17.97
CA LYS A 131 -31.93 4.70 19.43
C LYS A 131 -31.12 3.49 19.89
N GLU A 132 -31.20 2.37 19.18
CA GLU A 132 -30.45 1.13 19.45
C GLU A 132 -28.94 1.38 19.56
N ILE A 133 -28.37 2.13 18.60
CA ILE A 133 -26.94 2.45 18.58
C ILE A 133 -26.57 3.38 19.73
N ARG A 134 -27.42 4.37 20.06
CA ARG A 134 -27.20 5.24 21.22
C ARG A 134 -27.20 4.46 22.53
N GLU A 135 -28.14 3.54 22.71
CA GLU A 135 -28.24 2.70 23.90
C GLU A 135 -27.04 1.76 24.03
N PHE A 136 -26.56 1.20 22.91
CA PHE A 136 -25.33 0.42 22.88
C PHE A 136 -24.10 1.24 23.34
N ILE A 137 -23.97 2.48 22.83
CA ILE A 137 -22.90 3.40 23.25
C ILE A 137 -23.02 3.75 24.73
N LYS A 138 -24.22 4.09 25.22
CA LYS A 138 -24.44 4.41 26.64
C LYS A 138 -24.12 3.23 27.54
N ALA A 139 -24.63 2.05 27.22
CA ALA A 139 -24.41 0.84 27.99
C ALA A 139 -22.92 0.54 28.16
N TYR A 140 -22.12 0.65 27.10
CA TYR A 140 -20.67 0.43 27.20
C TYR A 140 -20.00 1.46 28.11
N PHE A 141 -20.23 2.75 27.87
CA PHE A 141 -19.56 3.79 28.66
C PHE A 141 -20.02 3.80 30.12
N GLU A 142 -21.28 3.49 30.42
CA GLU A 142 -21.79 3.46 31.79
C GLU A 142 -21.36 2.19 32.54
N SER A 143 -21.52 1.00 31.92
CA SER A 143 -21.25 -0.28 32.60
C SER A 143 -19.77 -0.67 32.59
N ASP A 144 -19.07 -0.50 31.47
CA ASP A 144 -17.66 -0.90 31.34
C ASP A 144 -16.70 0.22 31.79
N LEU A 145 -17.07 1.49 31.63
CA LEU A 145 -16.19 2.64 31.93
C LEU A 145 -16.65 3.51 33.11
N GLY A 146 -17.86 3.34 33.64
CA GLY A 146 -18.39 4.19 34.71
C GLY A 146 -18.62 5.65 34.30
N LEU A 147 -18.69 5.94 32.99
CA LEU A 147 -18.84 7.27 32.42
C LEU A 147 -20.29 7.58 32.06
N LYS A 148 -20.83 8.64 32.67
CA LYS A 148 -22.16 9.16 32.32
C LYS A 148 -22.09 10.12 31.12
N PRO A 149 -23.05 10.05 30.18
CA PRO A 149 -23.09 10.96 29.05
C PRO A 149 -23.52 12.38 29.44
N SER A 150 -22.94 13.38 28.78
CA SER A 150 -23.40 14.76 28.77
C SER A 150 -24.40 14.96 27.62
N GLU A 151 -25.69 14.83 27.90
CA GLU A 151 -26.75 14.86 26.88
C GLU A 151 -27.16 16.30 26.53
N ASN A 152 -26.44 16.90 25.58
CA ASN A 152 -26.80 18.23 25.08
C ASN A 152 -27.66 18.18 23.81
N LYS A 153 -27.70 17.04 23.09
CA LYS A 153 -28.43 16.87 21.82
C LYS A 153 -28.87 15.42 21.62
N LYS A 154 -30.02 15.20 20.98
CA LYS A 154 -30.61 13.87 20.71
C LYS A 154 -29.87 13.07 19.63
N ASP A 155 -29.01 13.70 18.82
CA ASP A 155 -28.34 13.11 17.67
C ASP A 155 -26.98 12.48 17.98
N ARG A 156 -26.49 12.60 19.22
CA ARG A 156 -25.14 12.17 19.62
C ARG A 156 -25.06 11.86 21.10
N VAL A 157 -24.02 11.10 21.47
CA VAL A 157 -23.66 10.86 22.86
C VAL A 157 -22.30 11.49 23.11
N THR A 158 -22.18 12.37 24.11
CA THR A 158 -20.94 13.11 24.42
C THR A 158 -20.42 12.72 25.79
N TYR A 159 -19.13 12.44 25.89
CA TYR A 159 -18.44 12.13 27.14
C TYR A 159 -17.31 13.14 27.38
N SER A 160 -17.22 13.62 28.61
CA SER A 160 -16.16 14.52 29.05
C SER A 160 -15.15 13.73 29.89
N SER A 161 -14.02 13.37 29.29
CA SER A 161 -12.93 12.67 29.98
C SER A 161 -11.62 12.92 29.25
N ARG A 162 -10.62 13.45 29.97
CA ARG A 162 -9.28 13.67 29.42
C ARG A 162 -8.61 12.35 29.03
N ILE A 163 -8.78 11.31 29.84
CA ILE A 163 -8.17 10.00 29.59
C ILE A 163 -8.74 9.38 28.31
N ILE A 164 -10.08 9.35 28.13
CA ILE A 164 -10.68 8.80 26.90
C ILE A 164 -10.29 9.61 25.67
N TYR A 165 -10.28 10.94 25.78
CA TYR A 165 -9.81 11.80 24.69
C TYR A 165 -8.38 11.42 24.27
N ASP A 166 -7.47 11.33 25.23
CA ASP A 166 -6.05 11.04 24.97
C ASP A 166 -5.85 9.60 24.46
N LEU A 167 -6.59 8.64 25.03
CA LEU A 167 -6.61 7.25 24.59
C LEU A 167 -7.01 7.14 23.11
N PHE A 168 -8.08 7.81 22.69
CA PHE A 168 -8.58 7.71 21.32
C PHE A 168 -7.71 8.46 20.32
N THR A 169 -7.21 9.64 20.71
CA THR A 169 -6.49 10.54 19.80
C THR A 169 -5.00 10.27 19.75
N ASN A 170 -4.32 10.07 20.88
CA ASN A 170 -2.87 9.95 20.95
C ASN A 170 -2.44 8.48 20.98
N HIS A 171 -2.95 7.70 21.94
CA HIS A 171 -2.54 6.29 22.09
C HIS A 171 -3.04 5.39 20.97
N PHE A 172 -4.29 5.56 20.53
CA PHE A 172 -4.86 4.78 19.42
C PHE A 172 -4.69 5.47 18.05
N SER A 173 -4.36 6.77 18.04
CA SER A 173 -4.13 7.54 16.80
C SER A 173 -5.32 7.52 15.83
N MET A 174 -6.57 7.50 16.34
CA MET A 174 -7.78 7.37 15.49
C MET A 174 -8.26 8.68 14.86
N GLY A 175 -7.60 9.81 15.13
CA GLY A 175 -7.90 11.12 14.52
C GLY A 175 -9.13 11.83 15.10
N SER A 176 -9.11 13.17 15.08
CA SER A 176 -10.20 13.98 15.67
C SER A 176 -11.26 14.41 14.66
N SER A 177 -10.89 14.54 13.38
CA SER A 177 -11.76 14.96 12.28
C SER A 177 -11.83 13.90 11.18
N ALA A 178 -12.83 14.00 10.29
CA ALA A 178 -13.06 13.03 9.22
C ALA A 178 -11.84 12.79 8.31
N TYR A 179 -11.03 13.82 8.04
CA TYR A 179 -9.82 13.72 7.19
C TYR A 179 -8.65 13.01 7.90
N GLU A 180 -8.62 13.07 9.23
CA GLU A 180 -7.55 12.50 10.05
C GLU A 180 -7.91 11.11 10.56
N LYS A 181 -9.14 10.63 10.33
CA LYS A 181 -9.58 9.33 10.83
C LYS A 181 -8.66 8.21 10.37
N ARG A 182 -8.37 7.29 11.29
CA ARG A 182 -7.57 6.07 11.09
C ARG A 182 -8.16 4.96 11.93
N MET A 183 -7.94 3.71 11.53
CA MET A 183 -8.20 2.58 12.41
C MET A 183 -7.20 2.60 13.59
N PRO A 184 -7.60 2.12 14.77
CA PRO A 184 -6.74 2.11 15.95
C PRO A 184 -5.45 1.30 15.70
N ARG A 185 -4.31 1.98 15.69
CA ARG A 185 -3.01 1.38 15.33
C ARG A 185 -2.65 0.11 16.13
N PRO A 186 -2.88 0.05 17.46
CA PRO A 186 -2.55 -1.14 18.24
C PRO A 186 -3.35 -2.39 17.86
N PHE A 187 -4.44 -2.23 17.09
CA PHE A 187 -5.41 -3.30 16.82
C PHE A 187 -5.43 -3.77 15.36
N LEU A 188 -4.53 -3.27 14.51
CA LEU A 188 -4.46 -3.64 13.09
C LEU A 188 -4.08 -5.12 12.87
N ASN A 189 -3.42 -5.76 13.86
CA ASN A 189 -2.94 -7.15 13.78
C ASN A 189 -3.68 -8.08 14.75
N LEU A 190 -4.89 -7.72 15.21
CA LEU A 190 -5.70 -8.59 16.05
C LEU A 190 -6.13 -9.87 15.29
N PRO A 191 -6.52 -10.94 16.01
CA PRO A 191 -7.14 -12.11 15.40
C PRO A 191 -8.35 -11.73 14.55
N ASN A 192 -8.59 -12.50 13.47
CA ASN A 192 -9.62 -12.19 12.46
C ASN A 192 -11.02 -11.96 13.05
N LYS A 193 -11.38 -12.70 14.11
CA LYS A 193 -12.64 -12.51 14.84
C LYS A 193 -12.78 -11.10 15.46
N LYS A 194 -11.71 -10.61 16.10
CA LYS A 194 -11.65 -9.28 16.73
C LYS A 194 -11.60 -8.16 15.69
N LEU A 195 -10.88 -8.35 14.59
CA LEU A 195 -10.93 -7.44 13.44
C LEU A 195 -12.37 -7.32 12.88
N GLY A 196 -13.10 -8.44 12.84
CA GLY A 196 -14.53 -8.47 12.53
C GLY A 196 -15.39 -7.59 13.44
N TRP A 197 -15.16 -7.62 14.76
CA TRP A 197 -15.86 -6.75 15.71
C TRP A 197 -15.56 -5.27 15.49
N LEU A 198 -14.30 -4.91 15.22
CA LEU A 198 -13.91 -3.54 14.90
C LEU A 198 -14.59 -3.04 13.61
N LEU A 199 -14.52 -3.84 12.55
CA LEU A 199 -15.19 -3.54 11.28
C LEU A 199 -16.72 -3.45 11.43
N SER A 200 -17.30 -4.24 12.33
CA SER A 200 -18.74 -4.18 12.60
C SER A 200 -19.17 -2.82 13.09
N GLY A 201 -18.42 -2.22 14.02
CA GLY A 201 -18.67 -0.85 14.48
C GLY A 201 -18.51 0.19 13.37
N TYR A 202 -17.44 0.07 12.57
CA TYR A 202 -17.18 1.00 11.47
C TYR A 202 -18.28 0.95 10.41
N PHE A 203 -18.60 -0.25 9.92
CA PHE A 203 -19.65 -0.42 8.92
C PHE A 203 -21.05 -0.20 9.49
N GLU A 204 -21.26 -0.21 10.81
CA GLU A 204 -22.53 0.23 11.42
C GLU A 204 -22.80 1.71 11.13
N GLY A 205 -21.79 2.57 11.31
CA GLY A 205 -21.86 4.01 11.04
C GLY A 205 -21.82 4.32 9.53
N ASP A 206 -20.67 4.11 8.89
CA ASP A 206 -20.42 4.57 7.51
C ASP A 206 -20.84 3.57 6.43
N GLY A 207 -21.08 2.31 6.82
CA GLY A 207 -21.44 1.25 5.90
C GLY A 207 -22.91 1.31 5.48
N SER A 208 -23.18 1.03 4.21
CA SER A 208 -24.52 0.91 3.65
C SER A 208 -24.68 -0.45 2.97
N VAL A 209 -25.57 -1.28 3.52
CA VAL A 209 -26.01 -2.53 2.90
C VAL A 209 -27.12 -2.21 1.92
N THR A 210 -26.91 -2.50 0.63
CA THR A 210 -27.91 -2.23 -0.41
C THR A 210 -29.15 -3.11 -0.24
N LYS A 211 -30.26 -2.80 -0.95
CA LYS A 211 -31.53 -3.53 -0.77
C LYS A 211 -31.62 -4.81 -1.61
N ASN A 212 -31.12 -4.78 -2.85
CA ASN A 212 -31.44 -5.79 -3.87
C ASN A 212 -30.23 -6.56 -4.41
N ASP A 213 -29.03 -6.01 -4.29
CA ASP A 213 -27.78 -6.61 -4.76
C ASP A 213 -26.84 -6.95 -3.60
N LEU A 214 -25.95 -7.91 -3.81
CA LEU A 214 -24.96 -8.33 -2.81
C LEU A 214 -23.83 -7.30 -2.74
N ARG A 215 -24.09 -6.16 -2.07
CA ARG A 215 -23.14 -5.07 -1.96
C ARG A 215 -23.17 -4.35 -0.61
N ILE A 216 -21.98 -4.08 -0.07
CA ILE A 216 -21.77 -3.11 1.00
C ILE A 216 -20.97 -1.95 0.42
N THR A 217 -21.44 -0.72 0.61
CA THR A 217 -20.72 0.49 0.20
C THR A 217 -20.46 1.39 1.40
N PHE A 218 -19.36 2.11 1.38
CA PHE A 218 -19.02 3.11 2.38
C PHE A 218 -18.26 4.26 1.70
N ASP A 219 -18.29 5.43 2.30
CA ASP A 219 -17.58 6.61 1.79
C ASP A 219 -16.65 7.15 2.87
N THR A 220 -15.42 7.51 2.50
CA THR A 220 -14.49 8.19 3.42
C THR A 220 -13.75 9.33 2.72
N VAL A 221 -13.46 10.39 3.46
CA VAL A 221 -12.60 11.50 3.02
C VAL A 221 -11.15 11.33 3.47
N SER A 222 -10.85 10.34 4.31
CA SER A 222 -9.49 10.04 4.79
C SER A 222 -8.84 8.96 3.92
N PRO A 223 -7.79 9.29 3.14
CA PRO A 223 -7.01 8.28 2.42
C PRO A 223 -6.28 7.32 3.37
N GLY A 224 -5.95 7.77 4.59
CA GLY A 224 -5.35 6.93 5.63
C GLY A 224 -6.33 5.85 6.11
N LEU A 225 -7.57 6.24 6.38
CA LEU A 225 -8.61 5.30 6.81
C LEU A 225 -8.93 4.26 5.72
N MET A 226 -9.04 4.70 4.46
CA MET A 226 -9.29 3.78 3.34
C MET A 226 -8.21 2.69 3.26
N ARG A 227 -6.93 3.07 3.41
CA ARG A 227 -5.80 2.12 3.42
C ARG A 227 -5.85 1.17 4.61
N ASP A 228 -6.19 1.67 5.80
CA ASP A 228 -6.34 0.81 6.98
C ASP A 228 -7.48 -0.20 6.80
N ILE A 229 -8.62 0.23 6.23
CA ILE A 229 -9.75 -0.66 5.94
C ILE A 229 -9.36 -1.71 4.91
N GLU A 230 -8.71 -1.31 3.81
CA GLU A 230 -8.21 -2.23 2.79
C GLU A 230 -7.24 -3.26 3.40
N PHE A 231 -6.33 -2.82 4.27
CA PHE A 231 -5.40 -3.69 4.96
C PHE A 231 -6.11 -4.71 5.87
N ILE A 232 -7.06 -4.29 6.69
CA ILE A 232 -7.82 -5.20 7.56
C ILE A 232 -8.67 -6.17 6.74
N LEU A 233 -9.34 -5.69 5.68
CA LEU A 233 -10.15 -6.54 4.80
C LEU A 233 -9.28 -7.55 4.05
N GLY A 234 -8.10 -7.16 3.59
CA GLY A 234 -7.12 -8.06 2.96
C GLY A 234 -6.70 -9.20 3.88
N GLN A 235 -6.53 -8.94 5.18
CA GLN A 235 -6.27 -9.99 6.19
C GLN A 235 -7.45 -10.97 6.38
N LEU A 236 -8.67 -10.54 6.07
CA LEU A 236 -9.89 -11.38 6.08
C LEU A 236 -10.16 -12.05 4.71
N ASN A 237 -9.24 -11.93 3.75
CA ASN A 237 -9.42 -12.34 2.36
C ASN A 237 -10.65 -11.68 1.69
N VAL A 238 -10.97 -10.45 2.11
CA VAL A 238 -12.06 -9.63 1.58
C VAL A 238 -11.46 -8.55 0.69
N PHE A 239 -11.78 -8.56 -0.59
CA PHE A 239 -11.34 -7.51 -1.51
C PHE A 239 -12.36 -6.35 -1.56
N VAL A 240 -11.85 -5.12 -1.54
CA VAL A 240 -12.65 -3.90 -1.67
C VAL A 240 -12.29 -3.15 -2.95
N LYS A 241 -13.30 -2.84 -3.76
CA LYS A 241 -13.13 -1.92 -4.90
C LYS A 241 -13.38 -0.51 -4.44
N TYR A 242 -12.48 0.41 -4.72
CA TYR A 242 -12.71 1.82 -4.40
C TYR A 242 -12.45 2.76 -5.57
N LYS A 243 -13.15 3.89 -5.57
CA LYS A 243 -12.98 4.96 -6.54
C LYS A 243 -13.10 6.32 -5.86
N SER A 244 -12.30 7.28 -6.29
CA SER A 244 -12.40 8.66 -5.85
C SER A 244 -13.40 9.44 -6.71
N TYR A 245 -14.19 10.29 -6.09
CA TYR A 245 -15.14 11.18 -6.74
C TYR A 245 -15.28 12.48 -5.95
N THR A 246 -15.62 13.57 -6.63
CA THR A 246 -15.87 14.86 -6.00
C THR A 246 -17.36 15.07 -5.79
N LYS A 247 -17.78 15.53 -4.61
CA LYS A 247 -19.17 15.90 -4.31
C LYS A 247 -19.25 17.24 -3.62
N GLU A 248 -20.36 17.93 -3.83
CA GLU A 248 -20.74 19.06 -3.00
C GLU A 248 -21.17 18.59 -1.61
N PRO A 249 -21.04 19.44 -0.58
CA PRO A 249 -21.54 19.13 0.74
C PRO A 249 -23.07 19.04 0.75
N GLY A 250 -23.62 18.30 1.71
CA GLY A 250 -25.07 18.25 1.93
C GLY A 250 -25.65 19.59 2.39
N ASP A 251 -26.98 19.71 2.32
CA ASP A 251 -27.71 20.97 2.46
C ASP A 251 -27.40 21.72 3.77
N LYS A 252 -27.34 21.01 4.91
CA LYS A 252 -26.99 21.61 6.21
C LYS A 252 -25.62 22.29 6.22
N LEU A 253 -24.64 21.71 5.54
CA LEU A 253 -23.29 22.27 5.49
C LEU A 253 -23.21 23.37 4.41
N LYS A 254 -23.98 23.26 3.31
CA LYS A 254 -24.16 24.36 2.35
C LYS A 254 -24.73 25.60 3.04
N GLU A 255 -25.80 25.46 3.83
CA GLU A 255 -26.37 26.55 4.63
C GLU A 255 -25.33 27.19 5.56
N PHE A 256 -24.46 26.39 6.18
CA PHE A 256 -23.39 26.92 7.03
C PHE A 256 -22.39 27.80 6.24
N TYR A 257 -22.02 27.39 5.02
CA TYR A 257 -21.14 28.19 4.16
C TYR A 257 -21.85 29.46 3.64
N PHE A 258 -23.12 29.35 3.25
CA PHE A 258 -23.93 30.51 2.85
C PHE A 258 -24.07 31.53 3.99
N LYS A 259 -24.40 31.08 5.22
CA LYS A 259 -24.47 31.94 6.41
C LYS A 259 -23.16 32.64 6.74
N LYS A 260 -22.02 32.04 6.38
CA LYS A 260 -20.68 32.61 6.58
C LYS A 260 -20.17 33.41 5.37
N LEU A 261 -20.99 33.62 4.34
CA LEU A 261 -20.60 34.29 3.09
C LEU A 261 -19.34 33.67 2.45
N ARG A 262 -19.21 32.34 2.53
CA ARG A 262 -18.07 31.59 1.98
C ARG A 262 -18.51 30.74 0.80
N LYS A 263 -17.65 30.61 -0.21
CA LYS A 263 -17.87 29.71 -1.34
C LYS A 263 -17.96 28.26 -0.84
N VAL A 264 -18.97 27.52 -1.34
CA VAL A 264 -19.16 26.11 -1.01
C VAL A 264 -18.01 25.29 -1.61
N PRO A 265 -17.20 24.59 -0.80
CA PRO A 265 -16.09 23.79 -1.30
C PRO A 265 -16.57 22.45 -1.87
N LEU A 266 -15.84 21.91 -2.85
CA LEU A 266 -16.01 20.53 -3.32
C LEU A 266 -15.16 19.58 -2.45
N PHE A 267 -15.72 18.43 -2.10
CA PHE A 267 -15.07 17.42 -1.28
C PHE A 267 -14.68 16.21 -2.14
N THR A 268 -13.42 15.83 -2.10
CA THR A 268 -12.96 14.56 -2.69
C THR A 268 -13.21 13.43 -1.71
N CYS A 269 -14.08 12.50 -2.10
CA CYS A 269 -14.45 11.33 -1.31
C CYS A 269 -14.00 10.05 -2.03
N THR A 270 -13.63 9.04 -1.26
CA THR A 270 -13.32 7.70 -1.76
C THR A 270 -14.46 6.77 -1.38
N LYS A 271 -15.10 6.18 -2.39
CA LYS A 271 -16.18 5.21 -2.20
C LYS A 271 -15.64 3.80 -2.24
N GLY A 272 -15.70 3.08 -1.13
CA GLY A 272 -15.42 1.65 -1.06
C GLY A 272 -16.66 0.81 -1.37
N THR A 273 -16.46 -0.31 -2.05
CA THR A 273 -17.51 -1.24 -2.49
C THR A 273 -17.04 -2.68 -2.35
N ILE A 274 -17.77 -3.46 -1.55
CA ILE A 274 -17.54 -4.89 -1.30
C ILE A 274 -18.71 -5.66 -1.94
N GLN A 275 -18.42 -6.65 -2.79
CA GLN A 275 -19.42 -7.28 -3.66
C GLN A 275 -19.45 -8.80 -3.55
N SER A 276 -20.63 -9.38 -3.77
CA SER A 276 -20.83 -10.82 -4.04
C SER A 276 -20.17 -11.73 -2.99
N LYS A 277 -19.26 -12.64 -3.39
CA LYS A 277 -18.55 -13.60 -2.51
C LYS A 277 -17.87 -12.92 -1.31
N PHE A 278 -17.32 -11.71 -1.49
CA PHE A 278 -16.64 -10.98 -0.42
C PHE A 278 -17.60 -10.52 0.68
N MET A 279 -18.85 -10.22 0.31
CA MET A 279 -19.91 -9.92 1.28
C MET A 279 -20.26 -11.15 2.13
N LYS A 280 -20.19 -12.37 1.57
CA LYS A 280 -20.37 -13.63 2.32
C LYS A 280 -19.20 -13.90 3.27
N LEU A 281 -17.96 -13.70 2.82
CA LEU A 281 -16.79 -13.82 3.69
C LEU A 281 -16.89 -12.86 4.88
N MET A 282 -17.28 -11.61 4.60
CA MET A 282 -17.58 -10.63 5.65
C MET A 282 -18.66 -11.07 6.63
N PHE A 283 -19.70 -11.76 6.16
CA PHE A 283 -20.78 -12.24 7.04
C PHE A 283 -20.29 -13.20 8.13
N GLY A 284 -19.18 -13.92 7.89
CA GLY A 284 -18.54 -14.77 8.89
C GLY A 284 -17.85 -14.00 10.02
N PHE A 285 -17.56 -12.71 9.83
CA PHE A 285 -16.79 -11.89 10.78
C PHE A 285 -17.56 -10.67 11.31
N VAL A 286 -18.49 -10.11 10.53
CA VAL A 286 -19.17 -8.85 10.83
C VAL A 286 -20.61 -9.05 11.27
N SER A 287 -20.98 -8.38 12.36
CA SER A 287 -22.33 -8.38 12.93
C SER A 287 -22.77 -6.95 13.29
N PHE A 288 -23.81 -6.46 12.63
CA PHE A 288 -24.35 -5.13 12.82
C PHE A 288 -25.10 -4.99 14.16
N ILE A 289 -25.09 -3.78 14.71
CA ILE A 289 -25.77 -3.42 15.95
C ILE A 289 -27.26 -3.21 15.67
N SER A 290 -27.62 -2.53 14.58
CA SER A 290 -29.03 -2.33 14.23
C SER A 290 -29.67 -3.58 13.66
N GLN A 291 -30.77 -4.02 14.27
CA GLN A 291 -31.51 -5.22 13.85
C GLN A 291 -31.95 -5.14 12.38
N GLU A 292 -32.43 -3.97 11.95
CA GLU A 292 -32.86 -3.74 10.56
C GLU A 292 -31.71 -4.01 9.56
N LYS A 293 -30.52 -3.50 9.87
CA LYS A 293 -29.32 -3.63 9.03
C LYS A 293 -28.80 -5.06 9.03
N GLN A 294 -28.77 -5.70 10.20
CA GLN A 294 -28.36 -7.09 10.35
C GLN A 294 -29.31 -8.05 9.63
N ASN A 295 -30.63 -7.83 9.72
CA ASN A 295 -31.62 -8.64 9.03
C ASN A 295 -31.51 -8.48 7.51
N ARG A 296 -31.29 -7.26 7.02
CA ARG A 296 -31.03 -7.02 5.58
C ARG A 296 -29.76 -7.73 5.12
N PHE A 297 -28.69 -7.65 5.89
CA PHE A 297 -27.42 -8.31 5.58
C PHE A 297 -27.58 -9.83 5.50
N ARG A 298 -28.23 -10.43 6.50
CA ARG A 298 -28.54 -11.86 6.55
C ARG A 298 -29.44 -12.31 5.40
N ASN A 299 -30.52 -11.56 5.11
CA ASN A 299 -31.45 -11.88 4.03
C ASN A 299 -30.73 -11.94 2.68
N LEU A 300 -29.89 -10.94 2.37
CA LEU A 300 -29.15 -10.91 1.12
C LEU A 300 -28.18 -12.09 0.99
N VAL A 301 -27.38 -12.37 2.03
CA VAL A 301 -26.38 -13.45 1.99
C VAL A 301 -27.02 -14.83 1.87
N ASN A 302 -28.20 -15.04 2.48
CA ASN A 302 -28.87 -16.34 2.45
C ASN A 302 -29.69 -16.58 1.17
N ASN A 303 -30.32 -15.54 0.63
CA ASN A 303 -31.33 -15.71 -0.43
C ASN A 303 -30.86 -15.33 -1.85
N LYS A 304 -29.68 -14.71 -2.01
CA LYS A 304 -29.17 -14.31 -3.34
C LYS A 304 -28.07 -15.24 -3.82
N LYS A 305 -28.18 -15.68 -5.09
CA LYS A 305 -27.10 -16.38 -5.78
C LYS A 305 -25.90 -15.46 -6.00
N PHE A 306 -24.72 -15.95 -5.65
CA PHE A 306 -23.46 -15.24 -5.83
C PHE A 306 -23.07 -15.25 -7.30
N ARG A 307 -22.65 -14.09 -7.81
CA ARG A 307 -22.03 -14.00 -9.14
C ARG A 307 -20.52 -14.10 -8.97
N ASN A 308 -19.89 -14.94 -9.79
CA ASN A 308 -18.45 -14.84 -10.01
C ASN A 308 -18.19 -13.45 -10.61
N LEU A 309 -17.39 -12.66 -9.92
CA LEU A 309 -16.96 -11.36 -10.44
C LEU A 309 -16.08 -11.60 -11.68
N PHE A 310 -16.02 -10.66 -12.62
CA PHE A 310 -15.15 -10.70 -13.83
C PHE A 310 -13.64 -10.57 -13.50
N LEU A 311 -13.20 -11.26 -12.46
CA LEU A 311 -11.87 -11.20 -11.88
C LEU A 311 -11.27 -12.59 -12.11
N LYS A 312 -10.10 -12.64 -12.78
CA LYS A 312 -9.34 -13.88 -12.84
C LYS A 312 -8.81 -14.14 -11.44
N TYR A 313 -9.18 -15.27 -10.88
CA TYR A 313 -8.74 -15.75 -9.59
C TYR A 313 -7.97 -17.02 -9.82
N ASP A 314 -6.85 -17.14 -9.13
CA ASP A 314 -6.20 -18.41 -8.84
C ASP A 314 -6.37 -18.70 -7.35
N GLU A 315 -6.19 -19.94 -6.88
CA GLU A 315 -6.45 -20.38 -5.50
C GLU A 315 -5.84 -19.44 -4.43
N HIS A 316 -4.76 -18.73 -4.77
CA HIS A 316 -4.06 -17.84 -3.85
C HIS A 316 -4.04 -16.35 -4.24
N TYR A 317 -4.37 -16.01 -5.51
CA TYR A 317 -4.11 -14.67 -6.05
C TYR A 317 -5.32 -14.04 -6.73
N PHE A 318 -5.37 -12.71 -6.61
CA PHE A 318 -6.38 -11.88 -7.23
C PHE A 318 -5.73 -11.01 -8.32
N PHE A 319 -6.18 -11.17 -9.56
CA PHE A 319 -5.68 -10.37 -10.68
C PHE A 319 -6.68 -9.25 -11.00
N ASP A 320 -6.35 -8.02 -10.60
CA ASP A 320 -7.10 -6.85 -11.04
C ASP A 320 -6.63 -6.34 -12.41
N LYS A 321 -7.52 -5.72 -13.18
CA LYS A 321 -7.19 -5.20 -14.50
C LYS A 321 -6.51 -3.85 -14.35
N ILE A 322 -5.37 -3.67 -15.02
CA ILE A 322 -4.73 -2.36 -15.17
C ILE A 322 -5.70 -1.42 -15.93
N ILE A 323 -6.13 -0.35 -15.26
CA ILE A 323 -7.07 0.65 -15.82
C ILE A 323 -6.31 1.65 -16.71
N SER A 324 -5.17 2.12 -16.25
CA SER A 324 -4.32 3.08 -16.95
C SER A 324 -2.87 2.94 -16.49
N ILE A 325 -1.92 3.22 -17.39
CA ILE A 325 -0.51 3.38 -17.08
C ILE A 325 -0.14 4.81 -17.46
N SER A 326 0.34 5.59 -16.50
CA SER A 326 0.78 6.97 -16.70
C SER A 326 2.24 7.08 -16.31
N ILE A 327 3.05 7.66 -17.19
CA ILE A 327 4.44 8.01 -16.88
C ILE A 327 4.39 9.30 -16.07
N LEU A 328 4.83 9.24 -14.81
CA LEU A 328 4.93 10.39 -13.92
C LEU A 328 6.36 10.91 -13.92
N SER A 329 6.56 12.17 -13.58
CA SER A 329 7.89 12.73 -13.29
C SER A 329 8.53 11.99 -12.11
N PRO A 330 9.86 11.88 -12.03
CA PRO A 330 10.54 11.14 -10.97
C PRO A 330 10.14 11.68 -9.58
N GLU A 331 9.33 10.91 -8.86
CA GLU A 331 9.08 11.07 -7.43
C GLU A 331 10.07 10.22 -6.63
N VAL A 332 10.20 10.47 -5.32
CA VAL A 332 11.03 9.62 -4.46
C VAL A 332 10.42 8.22 -4.44
N THR A 333 11.10 7.25 -5.02
CA THR A 333 10.76 5.83 -4.94
C THR A 333 11.49 5.20 -3.76
N TYR A 334 10.84 4.23 -3.13
CA TYR A 334 11.45 3.41 -2.07
C TYR A 334 11.55 1.98 -2.60
N CYS A 335 12.70 1.34 -2.41
CA CYS A 335 12.88 -0.09 -2.60
C CYS A 335 13.08 -0.72 -1.21
N LEU A 336 12.45 -1.86 -0.97
CA LEU A 336 12.57 -2.60 0.28
C LEU A 336 13.07 -4.00 -0.07
N ASN A 337 14.24 -4.37 0.44
CA ASN A 337 14.72 -5.75 0.37
C ASN A 337 13.97 -6.57 1.43
N THR A 338 13.32 -7.65 1.00
CA THR A 338 12.65 -8.62 1.86
C THR A 338 13.10 -10.02 1.47
N GLU A 339 13.15 -10.97 2.41
CA GLU A 339 13.67 -12.34 2.19
C GLU A 339 13.06 -13.07 0.96
N ASN A 340 11.86 -12.68 0.53
CA ASN A 340 11.17 -13.29 -0.60
C ASN A 340 11.05 -12.36 -1.83
N ASN A 341 11.69 -11.19 -1.81
CA ASN A 341 11.63 -10.15 -2.86
C ASN A 341 10.21 -9.70 -3.22
N PHE A 342 9.28 -9.86 -2.27
CA PHE A 342 7.89 -9.46 -2.39
C PHE A 342 7.52 -8.48 -1.29
N VAL A 343 6.87 -7.40 -1.68
CA VAL A 343 6.30 -6.41 -0.76
C VAL A 343 4.87 -6.13 -1.16
N VAL A 344 3.97 -6.11 -0.17
CA VAL A 344 2.61 -5.61 -0.36
C VAL A 344 2.59 -4.12 -0.09
N ALA A 345 2.53 -3.31 -1.15
CA ALA A 345 2.45 -1.86 -1.08
C ALA A 345 1.10 -1.39 -1.64
N ASN A 346 0.34 -0.63 -0.85
CA ASN A 346 -0.98 -0.10 -1.24
C ASN A 346 -1.94 -1.17 -1.78
N GLY A 347 -1.95 -2.36 -1.17
CA GLY A 347 -2.82 -3.48 -1.58
C GLY A 347 -2.33 -4.25 -2.81
N LEU A 348 -1.16 -3.92 -3.36
CA LEU A 348 -0.56 -4.59 -4.53
C LEU A 348 0.69 -5.36 -4.12
N LEU A 349 0.83 -6.58 -4.66
CA LEU A 349 2.07 -7.34 -4.57
C LEU A 349 3.07 -6.77 -5.59
N THR A 350 4.24 -6.35 -5.10
CA THR A 350 5.33 -5.77 -5.90
C THR A 350 6.57 -6.68 -5.83
N LYS A 351 7.30 -6.80 -6.95
CA LYS A 351 8.53 -7.59 -7.10
C LYS A 351 9.70 -6.65 -7.45
N GLN A 352 10.91 -7.01 -7.07
CA GLN A 352 12.16 -6.37 -7.49
C GLN A 352 12.60 -6.84 -8.91
N CYS A 353 13.42 -6.05 -9.59
CA CYS A 353 13.95 -6.32 -10.93
C CYS A 353 15.48 -6.31 -10.88
N ASP A 354 16.13 -7.45 -11.17
CA ASP A 354 17.57 -7.66 -10.96
C ASP A 354 18.39 -7.55 -12.26
N GLY A 355 18.58 -6.33 -12.75
CA GLY A 355 19.38 -6.08 -13.96
C GLY A 355 20.07 -4.73 -13.88
N ASP A 356 21.02 -4.61 -12.95
CA ASP A 356 21.61 -3.33 -12.60
C ASP A 356 22.87 -3.02 -13.42
N GLU A 357 22.90 -1.83 -14.01
CA GLU A 357 24.11 -1.24 -14.58
C GLU A 357 24.84 -0.47 -13.46
N SER A 358 26.15 -0.68 -13.32
CA SER A 358 26.97 0.00 -12.32
C SER A 358 27.85 1.08 -12.95
N CYS A 359 28.04 2.19 -12.24
CA CYS A 359 28.97 3.25 -12.61
C CYS A 359 30.37 2.95 -12.05
N PHE A 360 31.41 3.22 -12.83
CA PHE A 360 32.78 3.29 -12.34
C PHE A 360 33.42 4.61 -12.77
N PHE A 361 34.23 5.20 -11.89
CA PHE A 361 35.01 6.40 -12.17
C PHE A 361 36.36 6.30 -11.45
N LEU A 362 37.33 7.09 -11.88
CA LEU A 362 38.63 7.14 -11.22
C LEU A 362 38.52 7.90 -9.90
N LEU A 363 39.13 7.37 -8.84
CA LEU A 363 39.01 7.93 -7.50
C LEU A 363 39.40 9.42 -7.43
N MET A 364 40.51 9.80 -8.09
CA MET A 364 40.98 11.19 -8.14
C MET A 364 40.01 12.11 -8.89
N ASP A 365 39.35 11.59 -9.93
CA ASP A 365 38.35 12.34 -10.69
C ASP A 365 37.16 12.71 -9.81
N ALA A 366 36.68 11.78 -8.99
CA ALA A 366 35.64 12.09 -8.01
C ALA A 366 36.10 13.14 -7.00
N PHE A 367 37.30 13.06 -6.45
CA PHE A 367 37.74 14.08 -5.48
C PHE A 367 37.89 15.48 -6.08
N LEU A 368 38.32 15.59 -7.34
CA LEU A 368 38.55 16.89 -7.98
C LEU A 368 37.27 17.48 -8.59
N ASN A 369 36.41 16.63 -9.17
CA ASN A 369 35.29 17.08 -10.00
C ASN A 369 33.92 16.87 -9.36
N PHE A 370 33.83 16.22 -8.20
CA PHE A 370 32.57 16.09 -7.48
C PHE A 370 32.35 17.25 -6.49
N SER A 371 31.15 17.83 -6.55
CA SER A 371 30.63 18.69 -5.50
C SER A 371 29.13 18.46 -5.39
N SER A 372 28.61 18.39 -4.17
CA SER A 372 27.16 18.33 -3.91
C SER A 372 26.41 19.54 -4.49
N SER A 373 27.11 20.65 -4.74
CA SER A 373 26.56 21.86 -5.36
C SER A 373 26.22 21.68 -6.85
N TYR A 374 26.82 20.68 -7.51
CA TYR A 374 26.55 20.36 -8.92
C TYR A 374 25.34 19.42 -9.07
N LEU A 375 24.87 18.81 -7.98
CA LEU A 375 23.72 17.92 -8.02
C LEU A 375 22.45 18.73 -8.30
N PRO A 376 21.64 18.33 -9.29
CA PRO A 376 20.41 19.05 -9.60
C PRO A 376 19.45 18.99 -8.41
N SER A 377 18.69 20.07 -8.19
CA SER A 377 17.70 20.16 -7.10
C SER A 377 16.45 19.28 -7.32
N SER A 378 16.39 18.55 -8.43
CA SER A 378 15.34 17.59 -8.75
C SER A 378 15.52 16.29 -7.95
N ARG A 379 14.42 15.60 -7.65
CA ARG A 379 14.43 14.33 -6.92
C ARG A 379 15.14 13.22 -7.71
N GLY A 380 15.93 12.41 -7.01
CA GLY A 380 16.72 11.31 -7.57
C GLY A 380 18.15 11.66 -7.97
N SER A 381 18.54 12.95 -7.87
CA SER A 381 19.88 13.42 -8.23
C SER A 381 21.01 12.84 -7.38
N THR A 382 20.69 12.31 -6.19
CA THR A 382 21.65 11.72 -5.26
C THR A 382 21.79 10.21 -5.39
N MET A 383 20.94 9.53 -6.17
CA MET A 383 20.91 8.05 -6.17
C MET A 383 22.21 7.45 -6.74
N ASP A 384 22.80 8.09 -7.74
CA ASP A 384 24.04 7.63 -8.38
C ASP A 384 25.24 8.53 -8.01
N ALA A 385 25.09 9.39 -7.00
CA ALA A 385 26.14 10.30 -6.57
C ALA A 385 27.03 9.66 -5.48
N PRO A 386 28.37 9.73 -5.61
CA PRO A 386 29.28 9.14 -4.63
C PRO A 386 29.39 10.00 -3.36
N LEU A 387 28.31 10.05 -2.57
CA LEU A 387 28.22 10.86 -1.35
C LEU A 387 29.07 10.32 -0.21
N VAL A 388 29.22 9.00 -0.14
CA VAL A 388 30.03 8.28 0.84
C VAL A 388 30.81 7.20 0.10
N LEU A 389 32.09 7.07 0.42
CA LEU A 389 32.96 6.04 -0.13
C LEU A 389 33.37 5.08 0.98
N THR A 390 33.10 3.80 0.78
CA THR A 390 33.54 2.73 1.67
C THR A 390 34.93 2.27 1.23
N SER A 391 35.92 2.36 2.12
CA SER A 391 37.32 1.99 1.82
C SER A 391 37.67 0.55 2.19
N VAL A 392 36.91 -0.06 3.10
CA VAL A 392 37.12 -1.42 3.60
C VAL A 392 35.82 -2.19 3.47
N LEU A 393 35.88 -3.32 2.78
CA LEU A 393 34.72 -4.21 2.62
C LEU A 393 34.45 -4.95 3.92
N ASN A 394 33.34 -4.66 4.61
CA ASN A 394 32.85 -5.49 5.70
C ASN A 394 31.86 -6.51 5.14
N ALA A 395 32.24 -7.79 5.08
CA ALA A 395 31.41 -8.84 4.50
C ALA A 395 30.02 -8.93 5.16
N ALA A 396 29.91 -8.64 6.46
CA ALA A 396 28.63 -8.70 7.19
C ALA A 396 27.65 -7.55 6.85
N GLU A 397 28.14 -6.48 6.22
CA GLU A 397 27.32 -5.31 5.82
C GLU A 397 26.93 -5.34 4.35
N VAL A 398 27.39 -6.34 3.60
CA VAL A 398 27.03 -6.55 2.19
C VAL A 398 25.60 -7.10 2.11
N ASP A 399 25.00 -6.99 0.92
CA ASP A 399 23.70 -7.56 0.60
C ASP A 399 23.62 -9.07 0.94
N ASP A 400 22.46 -9.50 1.44
CA ASP A 400 22.25 -10.85 1.96
C ASP A 400 22.28 -11.92 0.86
N MET A 401 22.06 -11.56 -0.41
CA MET A 401 22.24 -12.48 -1.53
C MET A 401 23.68 -13.02 -1.62
N ALA A 402 24.69 -12.22 -1.25
CA ALA A 402 26.08 -12.68 -1.22
C ALA A 402 26.28 -13.83 -0.22
N PHE A 403 25.47 -13.88 0.85
CA PHE A 403 25.57 -14.90 1.89
C PHE A 403 25.15 -16.29 1.42
N HIS A 404 24.41 -16.36 0.31
CA HIS A 404 23.92 -17.59 -0.29
C HIS A 404 24.82 -18.12 -1.41
N VAL A 405 26.02 -17.58 -1.58
CA VAL A 405 27.01 -18.09 -2.54
C VAL A 405 27.65 -19.37 -1.97
N ASP A 406 27.62 -20.43 -2.77
CA ASP A 406 28.33 -21.68 -2.48
C ASP A 406 29.85 -21.46 -2.53
N THR A 407 30.55 -21.97 -1.53
CA THR A 407 32.01 -21.78 -1.37
C THR A 407 32.82 -23.06 -1.54
N ALA A 408 32.15 -24.18 -1.85
CA ALA A 408 32.78 -25.48 -2.00
C ALA A 408 33.59 -25.58 -3.32
N TRP A 409 34.75 -26.25 -3.26
CA TRP A 409 35.56 -26.58 -4.44
C TRP A 409 34.94 -27.70 -5.27
N GLU A 410 34.30 -28.66 -4.62
CA GLU A 410 33.59 -29.76 -5.24
C GLU A 410 32.29 -29.99 -4.46
N TYR A 411 31.20 -30.27 -5.17
CA TYR A 411 29.94 -30.58 -4.51
C TYR A 411 29.94 -32.01 -3.95
N PRO A 412 29.37 -32.21 -2.74
CA PRO A 412 29.30 -33.53 -2.12
C PRO A 412 28.36 -34.48 -2.87
N LEU A 413 28.61 -35.79 -2.80
CA LEU A 413 27.79 -36.82 -3.46
C LEU A 413 26.33 -36.73 -3.02
N GLU A 414 26.11 -36.45 -1.75
CA GLU A 414 24.80 -36.31 -1.10
C GLU A 414 23.92 -35.26 -1.80
N LEU A 415 24.52 -34.20 -2.36
CA LEU A 415 23.79 -33.18 -3.13
C LEU A 415 23.19 -33.78 -4.41
N TYR A 416 23.97 -34.58 -5.13
CA TYR A 416 23.55 -35.19 -6.38
C TYR A 416 22.46 -36.24 -6.15
N GLU A 417 22.59 -37.06 -5.11
CA GLU A 417 21.57 -38.05 -4.72
C GLU A 417 20.26 -37.35 -4.28
N ALA A 418 20.36 -36.28 -3.50
CA ALA A 418 19.19 -35.52 -3.07
C ALA A 418 18.48 -34.82 -4.23
N ALA A 419 19.24 -34.31 -5.21
CA ALA A 419 18.68 -33.71 -6.41
C ALA A 419 17.89 -34.74 -7.26
N GLN A 420 18.36 -35.99 -7.33
CA GLN A 420 17.66 -37.09 -8.00
C GLN A 420 16.31 -37.42 -7.33
N GLU A 421 16.20 -37.21 -6.02
CA GLU A 421 14.98 -37.39 -5.24
C GLU A 421 14.07 -36.14 -5.20
N PHE A 422 14.44 -35.06 -5.89
CA PHE A 422 13.73 -33.77 -5.86
C PHE A 422 13.54 -33.22 -4.42
N LYS A 423 14.51 -33.45 -3.54
CA LYS A 423 14.53 -32.86 -2.19
C LYS A 423 14.68 -31.34 -2.23
N ASN A 424 14.33 -30.69 -1.13
CA ASN A 424 14.45 -29.23 -1.06
C ASN A 424 15.93 -28.82 -0.90
N PRO A 425 16.31 -27.61 -1.35
CA PRO A 425 17.70 -27.15 -1.28
C PRO A 425 18.30 -27.08 0.14
N TRP A 426 17.46 -26.90 1.16
CA TRP A 426 17.89 -26.84 2.57
C TRP A 426 18.02 -28.22 3.23
N ASP A 427 17.65 -29.31 2.55
CA ASP A 427 17.75 -30.67 3.07
C ASP A 427 19.20 -31.21 3.00
N VAL A 428 20.06 -30.60 2.18
CA VAL A 428 21.50 -30.89 2.09
C VAL A 428 22.29 -29.64 2.47
N GLN A 429 23.30 -29.80 3.34
CA GLN A 429 24.15 -28.69 3.76
C GLN A 429 25.41 -28.61 2.90
N ILE A 430 25.54 -27.50 2.17
CA ILE A 430 26.75 -27.11 1.45
C ILE A 430 27.34 -25.89 2.17
N PRO A 431 28.67 -25.76 2.29
CA PRO A 431 29.30 -24.57 2.84
C PRO A 431 28.92 -23.29 2.06
N LEU A 432 28.26 -22.37 2.73
CA LEU A 432 27.85 -21.07 2.20
C LEU A 432 28.74 -19.95 2.73
N LEU A 433 28.81 -18.82 2.02
CA LEU A 433 29.60 -17.67 2.47
C LEU A 433 29.17 -17.18 3.86
N LYS A 434 27.86 -17.29 4.19
CA LYS A 434 27.33 -16.96 5.52
C LYS A 434 28.02 -17.71 6.66
N ASP A 435 28.48 -18.94 6.41
CA ASP A 435 29.07 -19.81 7.42
C ASP A 435 30.51 -19.37 7.78
N TYR A 436 31.11 -18.51 6.95
CA TYR A 436 32.45 -17.97 7.14
C TYR A 436 32.47 -16.55 7.72
N LEU A 437 31.31 -15.90 7.86
CA LEU A 437 31.21 -14.54 8.39
C LEU A 437 31.82 -14.43 9.80
N GLY A 438 32.60 -13.37 10.02
CA GLY A 438 33.29 -13.14 11.28
C GLY A 438 34.56 -13.97 11.48
N THR A 439 34.93 -14.81 10.51
CA THR A 439 36.21 -15.55 10.48
C THR A 439 37.10 -15.01 9.35
N PRO A 440 38.43 -15.25 9.39
CA PRO A 440 39.33 -14.86 8.29
C PRO A 440 38.91 -15.42 6.92
N LYS A 441 38.24 -16.60 6.90
CA LYS A 441 37.75 -17.27 5.70
C LYS A 441 36.70 -16.49 4.91
N GLN A 442 36.12 -15.41 5.46
CA GLN A 442 35.20 -14.55 4.71
C GLN A 442 35.88 -13.80 3.55
N TYR A 443 37.22 -13.70 3.54
CA TYR A 443 37.99 -13.02 2.49
C TYR A 443 38.96 -13.94 1.72
N GLU A 444 39.14 -15.18 2.16
CA GLU A 444 40.14 -16.10 1.61
C GLU A 444 39.61 -17.53 1.50
N GLY A 445 40.13 -18.30 0.55
CA GLY A 445 39.82 -19.73 0.43
C GLY A 445 38.41 -20.04 -0.10
N ILE A 446 37.75 -19.09 -0.74
CA ILE A 446 36.46 -19.31 -1.41
C ILE A 446 36.68 -20.16 -2.66
N GLY A 447 36.06 -21.33 -2.70
CA GLY A 447 36.18 -22.28 -3.80
C GLY A 447 35.26 -21.97 -4.98
N TYR A 448 35.51 -22.68 -6.08
CA TYR A 448 34.65 -22.72 -7.27
C TYR A 448 34.66 -24.13 -7.86
N THR A 449 33.55 -24.53 -8.50
CA THR A 449 33.38 -25.90 -9.01
C THR A 449 33.82 -26.09 -10.46
N HIS A 450 33.72 -25.04 -11.27
CA HIS A 450 34.01 -25.11 -12.71
C HIS A 450 35.13 -24.13 -13.08
N PRO A 451 36.36 -24.60 -13.35
CA PRO A 451 37.42 -23.72 -13.84
C PRO A 451 37.10 -23.20 -15.24
N VAL A 452 37.40 -21.93 -15.48
CA VAL A 452 37.39 -21.33 -16.81
C VAL A 452 38.79 -20.86 -17.18
N PHE A 453 39.22 -21.12 -18.41
CA PHE A 453 40.56 -20.73 -18.87
C PHE A 453 40.68 -19.21 -19.08
N ASN A 454 39.58 -18.56 -19.47
CA ASN A 454 39.54 -17.12 -19.70
C ASN A 454 38.11 -16.61 -19.50
N ILE A 455 37.93 -15.67 -18.58
CA ILE A 455 36.62 -15.03 -18.32
C ILE A 455 36.09 -14.22 -19.51
N ASN A 456 36.98 -13.84 -20.43
CA ASN A 456 36.64 -13.11 -21.66
C ASN A 456 36.46 -14.04 -22.87
N ALA A 457 36.58 -15.36 -22.70
CA ALA A 457 36.33 -16.32 -23.77
C ALA A 457 34.83 -16.46 -24.04
N GLY A 458 34.27 -15.50 -24.77
CA GLY A 458 32.86 -15.47 -25.14
C GLY A 458 32.55 -14.36 -26.14
N VAL A 459 31.27 -14.20 -26.46
CA VAL A 459 30.81 -13.12 -27.34
C VAL A 459 30.81 -11.80 -26.56
N LEU A 460 31.86 -11.00 -26.72
CA LEU A 460 32.05 -9.73 -26.00
C LEU A 460 31.03 -8.64 -26.35
N CYS A 461 30.47 -8.70 -27.55
CA CYS A 461 29.42 -7.80 -27.99
C CYS A 461 28.27 -8.61 -28.56
N SER A 462 27.09 -8.49 -27.94
CA SER A 462 25.91 -9.19 -28.42
C SER A 462 25.59 -8.80 -29.87
N ALA A 463 25.18 -9.77 -30.69
CA ALA A 463 24.73 -9.54 -32.06
C ALA A 463 23.58 -8.52 -32.11
N TYR A 464 22.76 -8.44 -31.06
CA TYR A 464 21.69 -7.46 -30.92
C TYR A 464 22.16 -6.00 -31.05
N LYS A 465 23.39 -5.69 -30.60
CA LYS A 465 23.98 -4.34 -30.70
C LYS A 465 24.54 -4.05 -32.09
N LEU A 466 24.99 -5.08 -32.81
CA LEU A 466 25.58 -4.97 -34.15
C LEU A 466 24.55 -4.83 -35.26
N LEU A 467 23.36 -5.42 -35.09
CA LEU A 467 22.28 -5.33 -36.08
C LEU A 467 21.63 -3.93 -36.05
N PRO A 468 21.74 -3.11 -37.12
CA PRO A 468 21.20 -1.76 -37.14
C PRO A 468 19.67 -1.71 -37.16
N SER A 469 19.02 -2.61 -37.92
CA SER A 469 17.58 -2.53 -38.14
C SER A 469 16.78 -3.51 -37.27
N MET A 470 15.57 -3.10 -36.88
CA MET A 470 14.66 -3.98 -36.14
C MET A 470 14.23 -5.20 -36.96
N GLN A 471 14.19 -5.09 -38.29
CA GLN A 471 13.87 -6.20 -39.18
C GLN A 471 14.97 -7.26 -39.14
N GLU A 472 16.24 -6.85 -39.18
CA GLU A 472 17.38 -7.76 -39.02
C GLU A 472 17.41 -8.41 -37.63
N LYS A 473 17.16 -7.64 -36.56
CA LYS A 473 17.08 -8.18 -35.20
C LYS A 473 16.00 -9.25 -35.07
N LEU A 474 14.84 -8.99 -35.66
CA LEU A 474 13.73 -9.93 -35.70
C LEU A 474 14.07 -11.16 -36.55
N GLY A 475 14.69 -10.95 -37.73
CA GLY A 475 15.19 -12.02 -38.58
C GLY A 475 16.15 -12.94 -37.83
N GLY A 476 17.15 -12.38 -37.16
CA GLY A 476 18.11 -13.13 -36.34
C GLY A 476 17.46 -13.85 -35.17
N GLN A 477 16.48 -13.24 -34.51
CA GLN A 477 15.69 -13.91 -33.45
C GLN A 477 14.94 -15.13 -34.00
N MET A 478 14.31 -15.00 -35.18
CA MET A 478 13.55 -16.09 -35.79
C MET A 478 14.46 -17.18 -36.38
N GLU A 479 15.61 -16.82 -36.93
CA GLU A 479 16.63 -17.77 -37.39
C GLU A 479 17.15 -18.63 -36.23
N LEU A 480 17.37 -18.02 -35.06
CA LEU A 480 17.71 -18.77 -33.85
C LEU A 480 16.56 -19.67 -33.40
N ALA A 481 15.32 -19.19 -33.44
CA ALA A 481 14.15 -19.99 -33.09
C ALA A 481 14.02 -21.23 -33.99
N GLU A 482 14.28 -21.11 -35.29
CA GLU A 482 14.28 -22.23 -36.23
C GLU A 482 15.41 -23.25 -35.99
N LYS A 483 16.57 -22.80 -35.47
CA LYS A 483 17.72 -23.67 -35.19
C LYS A 483 17.64 -24.38 -33.84
N ILE A 484 16.97 -23.77 -32.85
CA ILE A 484 16.97 -24.27 -31.48
C ILE A 484 15.83 -25.26 -31.27
N ARG A 485 16.18 -26.53 -30.97
CA ARG A 485 15.20 -27.62 -30.72
C ARG A 485 14.22 -27.34 -29.56
N ALA A 486 14.65 -26.59 -28.54
CA ALA A 486 13.84 -26.30 -27.37
C ALA A 486 12.83 -25.15 -27.58
N VAL A 487 12.85 -24.48 -28.73
CA VAL A 487 12.03 -23.30 -29.02
C VAL A 487 11.03 -23.64 -30.12
N ASP A 488 9.76 -23.30 -29.90
CA ASP A 488 8.73 -23.38 -30.94
C ASP A 488 8.72 -22.08 -31.76
N PRO A 489 9.12 -22.10 -33.05
CA PRO A 489 9.16 -20.90 -33.88
C PRO A 489 7.78 -20.26 -34.08
N VAL A 490 6.71 -21.08 -34.13
CA VAL A 490 5.34 -20.59 -34.33
C VAL A 490 4.88 -19.80 -33.11
N ASP A 491 5.18 -20.31 -31.91
CA ASP A 491 4.81 -19.65 -30.67
C ASP A 491 5.60 -18.35 -30.46
N VAL A 492 6.90 -18.34 -30.80
CA VAL A 492 7.72 -17.12 -30.76
C VAL A 492 7.16 -16.06 -31.71
N ALA A 493 6.85 -16.43 -32.96
CA ALA A 493 6.26 -15.51 -33.92
C ALA A 493 4.93 -14.93 -33.40
N ARG A 494 4.05 -15.77 -32.85
CA ARG A 494 2.79 -15.37 -32.22
C ARG A 494 3.02 -14.38 -31.09
N LEU A 495 3.93 -14.67 -30.17
CA LEU A 495 4.23 -13.81 -29.02
C LEU A 495 4.78 -12.44 -29.44
N VAL A 496 5.69 -12.39 -30.42
CA VAL A 496 6.24 -11.13 -30.94
C VAL A 496 5.12 -10.27 -31.54
N ILE A 497 4.26 -10.86 -32.37
CA ILE A 497 3.16 -10.15 -33.00
C ILE A 497 2.14 -9.66 -31.96
N GLU A 498 1.67 -10.53 -31.06
CA GLU A 498 0.58 -10.22 -30.12
C GLU A 498 1.01 -9.27 -29.00
N LYS A 499 2.20 -9.48 -28.43
CA LYS A 499 2.64 -8.72 -27.24
C LYS A 499 3.30 -7.41 -27.60
N HIS A 500 4.04 -7.38 -28.70
CA HIS A 500 4.83 -6.22 -29.09
C HIS A 500 4.20 -5.48 -30.28
N PHE A 501 4.21 -6.08 -31.47
CA PHE A 501 3.95 -5.32 -32.70
C PHE A 501 2.50 -4.84 -32.82
N ILE A 502 1.51 -5.72 -32.69
CA ILE A 502 0.11 -5.33 -32.86
C ILE A 502 -0.34 -4.34 -31.78
N ARG A 503 0.24 -4.44 -30.58
CA ARG A 503 -0.06 -3.55 -29.46
C ARG A 503 0.53 -2.16 -29.69
N ASP A 504 1.75 -2.08 -30.21
CA ASP A 504 2.41 -0.83 -30.55
C ASP A 504 1.71 -0.14 -31.74
N ILE A 505 1.43 -0.88 -32.83
CA ILE A 505 0.71 -0.34 -34.00
C ILE A 505 -0.65 0.23 -33.60
N LYS A 506 -1.50 -0.55 -32.89
CA LYS A 506 -2.83 -0.08 -32.45
C LYS A 506 -2.72 1.06 -31.44
N GLY A 507 -1.72 1.03 -30.57
CA GLY A 507 -1.45 2.07 -29.58
C GLY A 507 -1.06 3.40 -30.23
N ASN A 508 -0.12 3.37 -31.17
CA ASN A 508 0.36 4.53 -31.90
C ASN A 508 -0.71 5.08 -32.84
N LEU A 509 -1.47 4.22 -33.53
CA LEU A 509 -2.60 4.65 -34.35
C LEU A 509 -3.67 5.39 -33.51
N ARG A 510 -4.01 4.85 -32.33
CA ARG A 510 -4.94 5.52 -31.42
C ARG A 510 -4.38 6.87 -30.93
N LYS A 511 -3.12 6.90 -30.50
CA LYS A 511 -2.48 8.15 -30.04
C LYS A 511 -2.37 9.18 -31.15
N PHE A 512 -2.07 8.76 -32.39
CA PHE A 512 -1.99 9.63 -33.56
C PHE A 512 -3.31 10.38 -33.79
N SER A 513 -4.45 9.70 -33.65
CA SER A 513 -5.77 10.34 -33.78
C SER A 513 -6.08 11.37 -32.67
N MET A 514 -5.41 11.27 -31.52
CA MET A 514 -5.63 12.12 -30.34
C MET A 514 -4.44 13.06 -30.05
N GLN A 515 -3.47 13.15 -30.96
CA GLN A 515 -2.18 13.74 -30.67
C GLN A 515 -2.24 15.27 -30.55
N ILE A 516 -1.22 15.81 -29.89
CA ILE A 516 -0.91 17.24 -29.87
C ILE A 516 0.17 17.56 -30.90
N PHE A 517 0.25 18.82 -31.28
CA PHE A 517 1.20 19.33 -32.25
C PHE A 517 2.29 20.14 -31.55
N ARG A 518 3.49 20.13 -32.10
CA ARG A 518 4.65 20.82 -31.51
C ARG A 518 5.32 21.71 -32.57
N CYS A 519 5.75 22.90 -32.16
CA CYS A 519 6.64 23.70 -32.99
C CYS A 519 8.08 23.18 -32.90
N VAL A 520 8.77 23.09 -34.03
CA VAL A 520 10.18 22.62 -34.09
C VAL A 520 11.15 23.60 -33.42
N HIS A 521 10.92 24.91 -33.56
CA HIS A 521 11.84 25.93 -33.04
C HIS A 521 11.66 26.23 -31.55
N CYS A 522 10.42 26.49 -31.10
CA CYS A 522 10.18 26.95 -29.72
C CYS A 522 9.56 25.89 -28.80
N ASN A 523 9.33 24.66 -29.30
CA ASN A 523 8.71 23.55 -28.58
C ASN A 523 7.30 23.82 -28.01
N GLU A 524 6.64 24.91 -28.42
CA GLU A 524 5.28 25.24 -28.02
C GLU A 524 4.31 24.15 -28.48
N LYS A 525 3.40 23.76 -27.59
CA LYS A 525 2.49 22.62 -27.79
C LYS A 525 1.07 23.13 -28.08
N PHE A 526 0.51 22.68 -29.18
CA PHE A 526 -0.83 23.05 -29.61
C PHE A 526 -1.74 21.82 -29.61
N ARG A 527 -2.92 21.94 -28.99
CA ARG A 527 -3.93 20.88 -29.06
C ARG A 527 -4.49 20.68 -30.48
N ARG A 528 -4.57 21.75 -31.25
CA ARG A 528 -4.99 21.76 -32.66
C ARG A 528 -4.04 22.65 -33.45
N PRO A 529 -3.75 22.35 -34.73
CA PRO A 529 -2.91 23.22 -35.54
C PRO A 529 -3.64 24.57 -35.71
N PRO A 530 -2.96 25.70 -35.46
CA PRO A 530 -3.49 27.02 -35.81
C PRO A 530 -3.87 27.07 -37.29
N LEU A 531 -4.98 27.75 -37.62
CA LEU A 531 -5.44 27.89 -39.01
C LEU A 531 -4.40 28.55 -39.94
N ILE A 532 -3.50 29.36 -39.37
CA ILE A 532 -2.39 29.99 -40.10
C ILE A 532 -1.31 28.99 -40.53
N GLY A 533 -1.36 27.73 -40.07
CA GLY A 533 -0.41 26.67 -40.41
C GLY A 533 1.01 26.84 -39.82
N ARG A 534 1.26 27.91 -39.06
CA ARG A 534 2.54 28.24 -38.44
C ARG A 534 2.39 28.47 -36.93
N CYS A 535 3.48 28.37 -36.20
CA CYS A 535 3.50 28.65 -34.76
C CYS A 535 3.14 30.11 -34.49
N THR A 536 2.15 30.34 -33.63
CA THR A 536 1.70 31.68 -33.23
C THR A 536 2.73 32.46 -32.42
N LYS A 537 3.77 31.79 -31.88
CA LYS A 537 4.79 32.38 -31.02
C LYS A 537 6.09 32.74 -31.76
N CYS A 538 6.52 31.89 -32.69
CA CYS A 538 7.82 32.08 -33.39
C CYS A 538 7.74 31.94 -34.91
N GLY A 539 6.56 31.74 -35.50
CA GLY A 539 6.40 31.54 -36.95
C GLY A 539 6.92 30.20 -37.50
N GLY A 540 7.55 29.36 -36.66
CA GLY A 540 8.12 28.08 -37.06
C GLY A 540 7.10 27.02 -37.49
N LYS A 541 7.58 25.99 -38.21
CA LYS A 541 6.78 24.85 -38.66
C LYS A 541 6.24 24.04 -37.49
N ILE A 542 4.99 23.61 -37.62
CA ILE A 542 4.31 22.73 -36.68
C ILE A 542 4.34 21.31 -37.24
N ILE A 543 4.72 20.35 -36.40
CA ILE A 543 4.81 18.93 -36.77
C ILE A 543 3.93 18.08 -35.85
N PHE A 544 3.56 16.91 -36.36
CA PHE A 544 2.96 15.84 -35.56
C PHE A 544 3.95 15.37 -34.49
N THR A 545 3.44 14.98 -33.32
CA THR A 545 4.26 14.38 -32.27
C THR A 545 4.49 12.89 -32.52
N ILE A 546 3.59 12.24 -33.24
CA ILE A 546 3.69 10.87 -33.71
C ILE A 546 3.60 10.91 -35.23
N SER A 547 4.63 10.44 -35.93
CA SER A 547 4.64 10.37 -37.39
C SER A 547 3.92 9.11 -37.89
N GLU A 548 3.42 9.16 -39.12
CA GLU A 548 2.85 8.00 -39.81
C GLU A 548 3.82 6.82 -39.87
N GLY A 549 5.09 7.07 -40.22
CA GLY A 549 6.13 6.04 -40.29
C GLY A 549 6.32 5.27 -38.97
N SER A 550 6.06 5.90 -37.82
CA SER A 550 6.13 5.21 -36.51
C SER A 550 5.02 4.17 -36.31
N ILE A 551 3.88 4.31 -37.00
CA ILE A 551 2.74 3.39 -36.95
C ILE A 551 2.96 2.24 -37.93
N VAL A 552 3.44 2.55 -39.14
CA VAL A 552 3.60 1.57 -40.24
C VAL A 552 4.83 0.69 -40.06
N LYS A 553 5.84 1.14 -39.29
CA LYS A 553 7.14 0.47 -39.07
C LYS A 553 7.08 -1.05 -38.90
N TYR A 554 6.11 -1.58 -38.17
CA TYR A 554 5.99 -3.00 -37.84
C TYR A 554 4.89 -3.75 -38.61
N LEU A 555 4.11 -3.07 -39.45
CA LEU A 555 2.95 -3.68 -40.11
C LEU A 555 3.36 -4.78 -41.10
N GLU A 556 4.25 -4.46 -42.02
CA GLU A 556 4.74 -5.42 -43.03
C GLU A 556 5.57 -6.55 -42.40
N PRO A 557 6.50 -6.30 -41.44
CA PRO A 557 7.14 -7.38 -40.69
C PRO A 557 6.15 -8.32 -39.98
N SER A 558 5.06 -7.79 -39.42
CA SER A 558 4.03 -8.60 -38.76
C SER A 558 3.29 -9.50 -39.74
N LEU A 559 2.96 -8.99 -40.94
CA LEU A 559 2.30 -9.75 -41.99
C LEU A 559 3.20 -10.84 -42.57
N SER A 560 4.47 -10.51 -42.82
CA SER A 560 5.47 -11.46 -43.30
C SER A 560 5.65 -12.63 -42.34
N LEU A 561 5.82 -12.35 -41.04
CA LEU A 561 5.93 -13.38 -40.01
C LEU A 561 4.66 -14.22 -39.88
N ALA A 562 3.49 -13.57 -39.85
CA ALA A 562 2.22 -14.28 -39.69
C ALA A 562 1.98 -15.29 -40.82
N ARG A 563 2.36 -14.93 -42.06
CA ARG A 563 2.27 -15.81 -43.23
C ARG A 563 3.31 -16.91 -43.19
N LYS A 564 4.58 -16.59 -42.91
CA LYS A 564 5.69 -17.55 -42.91
C LYS A 564 5.49 -18.68 -41.89
N TYR A 565 5.03 -18.35 -40.68
CA TYR A 565 4.87 -19.32 -39.60
C TYR A 565 3.44 -19.83 -39.42
N HIS A 566 2.53 -19.52 -40.35
CA HIS A 566 1.12 -19.94 -40.32
C HIS A 566 0.47 -19.78 -38.94
N VAL A 567 0.61 -18.59 -38.34
CA VAL A 567 0.00 -18.29 -37.04
C VAL A 567 -1.53 -18.34 -37.14
N SER A 568 -2.23 -18.41 -36.00
CA SER A 568 -3.69 -18.59 -35.95
C SER A 568 -4.46 -17.62 -36.86
N ASP A 569 -5.54 -18.11 -37.48
CA ASP A 569 -6.38 -17.33 -38.39
C ASP A 569 -6.90 -16.05 -37.74
N TYR A 570 -7.23 -16.11 -36.46
CA TYR A 570 -7.64 -14.93 -35.69
C TYR A 570 -6.56 -13.84 -35.69
N LEU A 571 -5.30 -14.23 -35.47
CA LEU A 571 -4.19 -13.29 -35.43
C LEU A 571 -3.92 -12.71 -36.82
N GLN A 572 -3.93 -13.54 -37.86
CA GLN A 572 -3.80 -13.09 -39.25
C GLN A 572 -4.89 -12.07 -39.61
N GLN A 573 -6.15 -12.37 -39.31
CA GLN A 573 -7.28 -11.46 -39.53
C GLN A 573 -7.14 -10.16 -38.72
N SER A 574 -6.62 -10.23 -37.49
CA SER A 574 -6.42 -9.05 -36.64
C SER A 574 -5.38 -8.10 -37.23
N ILE A 575 -4.30 -8.62 -37.82
CA ILE A 575 -3.27 -7.81 -38.50
C ILE A 575 -3.86 -7.22 -39.77
N GLU A 576 -4.59 -8.01 -40.57
CA GLU A 576 -5.22 -7.56 -41.81
C GLU A 576 -6.26 -6.44 -41.57
N LEU A 577 -7.10 -6.58 -40.53
CA LEU A 577 -8.02 -5.53 -40.10
C LEU A 577 -7.28 -4.27 -39.64
N THR A 578 -6.11 -4.44 -39.01
CA THR A 578 -5.27 -3.31 -38.60
C THR A 578 -4.67 -2.60 -39.82
N LYS A 579 -4.20 -3.36 -40.83
CA LYS A 579 -3.73 -2.83 -42.12
C LYS A 579 -4.82 -2.01 -42.80
N ARG A 580 -6.02 -2.58 -42.99
CA ARG A 580 -7.16 -1.88 -43.59
C ARG A 580 -7.50 -0.59 -42.84
N ARG A 581 -7.43 -0.60 -41.51
CA ARG A 581 -7.68 0.59 -40.71
C ARG A 581 -6.62 1.68 -40.96
N ILE A 582 -5.35 1.30 -41.08
CA ILE A 582 -4.27 2.24 -41.42
C ILE A 582 -4.50 2.82 -42.82
N GLU A 583 -4.78 1.98 -43.81
CA GLU A 583 -5.06 2.40 -45.20
C GLU A 583 -6.28 3.33 -45.29
N VAL A 584 -7.33 3.09 -44.50
CA VAL A 584 -8.49 3.99 -44.45
C VAL A 584 -8.15 5.36 -43.84
N PHE A 585 -7.23 5.40 -42.87
CA PHE A 585 -6.85 6.65 -42.19
C PHE A 585 -5.84 7.50 -42.98
N PHE A 586 -4.86 6.86 -43.62
CA PHE A 586 -3.79 7.55 -44.34
C PHE A 586 -3.99 7.59 -45.86
N GLY A 587 -4.91 6.79 -46.38
CA GLY A 587 -5.01 6.51 -47.81
C GLY A 587 -4.09 5.36 -48.22
N LYS A 588 -4.28 4.86 -49.44
CA LYS A 588 -3.26 4.05 -50.10
C LYS A 588 -2.20 4.98 -50.69
N ASP A 589 -0.94 4.55 -50.69
CA ASP A 589 0.10 5.26 -51.43
C ASP A 589 -0.37 5.51 -52.87
N LYS A 590 -0.03 6.68 -53.43
CA LYS A 590 -0.28 6.94 -54.85
C LYS A 590 0.44 5.85 -55.63
N GLU A 591 -0.28 5.16 -56.53
CA GLU A 591 0.32 4.16 -57.41
C GLU A 591 1.55 4.78 -58.10
N VAL A 592 2.73 4.28 -57.75
CA VAL A 592 3.98 4.68 -58.39
C VAL A 592 4.14 3.77 -59.60
N GLN A 593 4.28 4.36 -60.78
CA GLN A 593 4.53 3.60 -62.01
C GLN A 593 5.86 2.84 -61.87
N GLU A 594 5.78 1.52 -61.71
CA GLU A 594 6.94 0.64 -61.70
C GLU A 594 7.29 0.20 -63.13
N GLY A 595 8.58 0.07 -63.43
CA GLY A 595 9.04 -0.45 -64.71
C GLY A 595 8.77 -1.95 -64.85
N LEU A 596 8.39 -2.39 -66.05
CA LEU A 596 8.10 -3.79 -66.40
C LEU A 596 9.23 -4.77 -66.02
N GLY A 597 10.50 -4.34 -66.02
CA GLY A 597 11.64 -5.18 -65.63
C GLY A 597 11.55 -5.73 -64.21
N LYS A 598 10.88 -5.02 -63.29
CA LYS A 598 10.71 -5.47 -61.89
C LYS A 598 9.79 -6.69 -61.75
N TRP A 599 9.00 -6.98 -62.78
CA TRP A 599 8.06 -8.11 -62.83
C TRP A 599 8.55 -9.27 -63.71
N PHE A 600 9.61 -9.06 -64.51
CA PHE A 600 10.15 -10.05 -65.46
C PHE A 600 11.59 -10.50 -65.15
N GLY A 601 12.17 -10.09 -64.02
CA GLY A 601 13.51 -10.51 -63.58
C GLY A 601 14.57 -9.45 -63.82
#